data_AF-A0A662AHF4-F1
#
_entry.id   AF-A0A662AHF4-F1
#
_cell.length_a   1.000
_cell.length_b   1.000
_cell.length_c   1.000
_cell.angle_alpha   90.00
_cell.angle_beta   90.00
_cell.angle_gamma   90.00
#
_symmetry.space_group_name_H-M   'P 1'
#
loop_
_entity.id
_entity.type
_entity.pdbx_description
1 polymer ?
#
loop_
_entity_poly.entity_id
_entity_poly.type
_entity_poly.pdbx_seq_one_letter_code
_entity_poly.pdbx_strand_id
1 'polypeptide(L)'
;MKALFNIGGPFFSNNSLLSFSILTFVLIILFAWAIFHSFPLFKNQKKSYNRSRDKIKYLKSIGLFALVYGVLDQLIGLYSIFFAIEKAGDINARIVFQALKTSMIPLLYAIFIYLSSILMWIILDFFLKIKMKD
;
A
#
# COMPACT_ATOMS: atom_id res chain seq x y z
N MET A 1 -7.57 -28.81 -8.35
CA MET A 1 -6.88 -27.60 -7.82
C MET A 1 -6.49 -26.60 -8.91
N LYS A 2 -5.64 -26.96 -9.90
CA LYS A 2 -5.29 -26.03 -11.01
C LYS A 2 -6.50 -25.57 -11.84
N ALA A 3 -7.50 -26.44 -12.06
CA ALA A 3 -8.71 -26.09 -12.81
C ALA A 3 -9.55 -25.00 -12.12
N LEU A 4 -9.76 -25.08 -10.80
CA LEU A 4 -10.52 -24.08 -10.03
C LEU A 4 -9.83 -22.70 -10.00
N PHE A 5 -8.49 -22.68 -9.97
CA PHE A 5 -7.70 -21.45 -10.08
C PHE A 5 -7.73 -20.83 -11.48
N ASN A 6 -7.87 -21.66 -12.52
CA ASN A 6 -7.98 -21.21 -13.91
C ASN A 6 -9.39 -20.70 -14.25
N ILE A 7 -10.42 -21.15 -13.52
CA ILE A 7 -11.83 -20.76 -13.71
C ILE A 7 -12.12 -19.35 -13.13
N GLY A 8 -11.34 -18.88 -12.15
CA GLY A 8 -11.40 -17.51 -11.62
C GLY A 8 -10.82 -16.43 -12.54
N GLY A 9 -10.44 -16.79 -13.77
CA GLY A 9 -9.83 -15.89 -14.75
C GLY A 9 -8.35 -15.59 -14.46
N PRO A 10 -7.65 -14.87 -15.37
CA PRO A 10 -6.24 -14.48 -15.20
C PRO A 10 -6.01 -13.63 -13.94
N PHE A 11 -7.08 -13.07 -13.39
CA PHE A 11 -7.07 -12.35 -12.14
C PHE A 11 -6.73 -13.31 -10.97
N PHE A 12 -7.47 -14.38 -10.73
CA PHE A 12 -7.23 -15.22 -9.52
C PHE A 12 -5.83 -15.86 -9.44
N SER A 13 -5.29 -16.30 -10.58
CA SER A 13 -3.97 -16.94 -10.65
C SER A 13 -2.80 -15.97 -10.45
N ASN A 14 -2.94 -14.71 -10.88
CA ASN A 14 -1.81 -13.79 -11.08
C ASN A 14 -1.93 -12.50 -10.26
N ASN A 15 -3.10 -12.22 -9.66
CA ASN A 15 -3.38 -10.97 -8.92
C ASN A 15 -2.41 -10.74 -7.77
N SER A 16 -2.16 -11.77 -6.96
CA SER A 16 -1.30 -11.62 -5.79
C SER A 16 0.07 -11.06 -6.20
N LEU A 17 0.66 -11.58 -7.28
CA LEU A 17 1.96 -11.11 -7.79
C LEU A 17 1.91 -9.67 -8.34
N LEU A 18 0.86 -9.32 -9.09
CA LEU A 18 0.70 -7.98 -9.65
C LEU A 18 0.48 -6.92 -8.55
N SER A 19 -0.40 -7.22 -7.59
CA SER A 19 -0.74 -6.33 -6.49
C SER A 19 0.44 -6.11 -5.56
N PHE A 20 1.23 -7.17 -5.25
CA PHE A 20 2.48 -7.02 -4.52
C PHE A 20 3.51 -6.20 -5.28
N SER A 21 3.63 -6.36 -6.59
CA SER A 21 4.56 -5.55 -7.40
C SER A 21 4.22 -4.07 -7.30
N ILE A 22 2.94 -3.72 -7.49
CA ILE A 22 2.48 -2.33 -7.43
C ILE A 22 2.72 -1.74 -6.03
N LEU A 23 2.32 -2.44 -4.95
CA LEU A 23 2.55 -1.98 -3.59
C LEU A 23 4.04 -1.83 -3.26
N THR A 24 4.89 -2.71 -3.78
CA THR A 24 6.35 -2.63 -3.62
C THR A 24 6.92 -1.40 -4.34
N PHE A 25 6.46 -1.10 -5.56
CA PHE A 25 6.82 0.14 -6.25
C PHE A 25 6.39 1.38 -5.46
N VAL A 26 5.18 1.38 -4.90
CA VAL A 26 4.72 2.49 -4.04
C VAL A 26 5.62 2.65 -2.81
N LEU A 27 6.02 1.54 -2.18
CA LEU A 27 6.94 1.56 -1.05
C LEU A 27 8.31 2.15 -1.43
N ILE A 28 8.86 1.77 -2.58
CA ILE A 28 10.14 2.31 -3.08
C ILE A 28 10.01 3.82 -3.32
N ILE A 29 8.94 4.28 -3.97
CA ILE A 29 8.68 5.71 -4.21
C ILE A 29 8.57 6.46 -2.89
N LEU A 30 7.89 5.88 -1.90
CA LEU A 30 7.73 6.47 -0.57
C LEU A 30 9.08 6.66 0.14
N PHE A 31 9.92 5.62 0.15
CA PHE A 31 11.26 5.70 0.75
C PHE A 31 12.16 6.67 -0.02
N ALA A 32 12.16 6.63 -1.35
CA ALA A 32 12.92 7.55 -2.18
C ALA A 32 12.52 9.00 -1.88
N TRP A 33 11.21 9.29 -1.85
CA TRP A 33 10.69 10.62 -1.54
C TRP A 33 11.12 11.07 -0.14
N ALA A 34 10.99 10.20 0.86
CA ALA A 34 11.41 10.48 2.23
C ALA A 34 12.91 10.80 2.32
N ILE A 35 13.78 10.02 1.67
CA ILE A 35 15.24 10.22 1.69
C ILE A 35 15.62 11.52 0.97
N PHE A 36 15.10 11.75 -0.25
CA PHE A 36 15.40 12.95 -1.03
C PHE A 36 14.94 14.24 -0.32
N HIS A 37 13.81 14.20 0.39
CA HIS A 37 13.32 15.36 1.15
C HIS A 37 13.92 15.52 2.54
N SER A 38 14.45 14.45 3.14
CA SER A 38 15.25 14.51 4.36
C SER A 38 16.59 15.20 4.17
N PHE A 39 17.29 14.93 3.06
CA PHE A 39 18.63 15.49 2.81
C PHE A 39 18.73 17.03 2.90
N PRO A 40 17.82 17.83 2.30
CA PRO A 40 17.86 19.29 2.43
C PRO A 40 17.48 19.80 3.82
N LEU A 41 16.93 18.97 4.71
CA LEU A 41 16.76 19.33 6.13
C LEU A 41 18.08 19.34 6.87
N PHE A 42 19.05 18.51 6.46
CA PHE A 42 20.37 18.46 7.11
C PHE A 42 21.32 19.56 6.61
N LYS A 43 21.26 19.94 5.33
CA LYS A 43 21.96 21.15 4.86
C LYS A 43 21.26 22.40 5.41
N ASN A 44 22.00 23.32 6.04
CA ASN A 44 21.52 24.62 6.60
C ASN A 44 21.03 25.62 5.54
N GLN A 45 20.28 25.18 4.54
CA GLN A 45 19.65 26.06 3.58
C GLN A 45 18.39 26.64 4.22
N LYS A 46 18.35 27.96 4.38
CA LYS A 46 17.15 28.71 4.78
C LYS A 46 16.08 28.64 3.68
N LYS A 47 15.48 27.47 3.48
CA LYS A 47 14.24 27.33 2.70
C LYS A 47 13.08 27.77 3.58
N SER A 48 12.00 28.28 2.99
CA SER A 48 10.78 28.62 3.74
C SER A 48 10.11 27.37 4.32
N TYR A 49 9.69 27.44 5.60
CA TYR A 49 8.98 26.37 6.32
C TYR A 49 7.78 25.83 5.54
N ASN A 50 6.93 26.71 5.00
CA ASN A 50 5.73 26.31 4.27
C ASN A 50 6.07 25.46 3.04
N ARG A 51 7.10 25.86 2.27
CA ARG A 51 7.49 25.16 1.05
C ARG A 51 8.10 23.78 1.33
N SER A 52 8.82 23.61 2.43
CA SER A 52 9.36 22.29 2.84
C SER A 52 8.28 21.39 3.42
N ARG A 53 7.34 21.97 4.19
CA ARG A 53 6.23 21.23 4.79
C ARG A 53 5.27 20.67 3.76
N ASP A 54 4.94 21.44 2.73
CA ASP A 54 4.05 20.98 1.64
C ASP A 54 4.64 19.78 0.89
N LYS A 55 5.96 19.73 0.74
CA LYS A 55 6.62 18.60 0.08
C LYS A 55 6.64 17.33 0.93
N ILE A 56 6.69 17.47 2.26
CA ILE A 56 6.62 16.35 3.19
C ILE A 56 5.18 15.82 3.30
N LYS A 57 4.15 16.67 3.12
CA LYS A 57 2.73 16.22 3.06
C LYS A 57 2.48 15.17 1.97
N TYR A 58 3.24 15.17 0.87
CA TYR A 58 3.09 14.15 -0.19
C TYR A 58 3.34 12.73 0.30
N LEU A 59 4.13 12.53 1.37
CA LEU A 59 4.27 11.20 1.96
C LEU A 59 2.90 10.63 2.31
N LYS A 60 2.08 11.39 3.04
CA LYS A 60 0.72 10.96 3.42
C LYS A 60 -0.14 10.61 2.21
N SER A 61 -0.03 11.36 1.12
CA SER A 61 -0.76 11.09 -0.12
C SER A 61 -0.29 9.79 -0.79
N ILE A 62 1.02 9.53 -0.83
CA ILE A 62 1.59 8.29 -1.38
C ILE A 62 1.15 7.09 -0.53
N GLY A 63 1.24 7.19 0.80
CA GLY A 63 0.77 6.15 1.69
C GLY A 63 -0.75 5.91 1.57
N LEU A 64 -1.53 6.99 1.45
CA LEU A 64 -2.99 6.88 1.29
C LEU A 64 -3.34 6.18 -0.02
N PHE A 65 -2.61 6.48 -1.10
CA PHE A 65 -2.75 5.76 -2.36
C PHE A 65 -2.50 4.25 -2.18
N ALA A 66 -1.44 3.86 -1.45
CA ALA A 66 -1.17 2.45 -1.15
C ALA A 66 -2.37 1.79 -0.46
N LEU A 67 -2.94 2.45 0.56
CA LEU A 67 -4.10 1.95 1.30
C LEU A 67 -5.33 1.78 0.40
N VAL A 68 -5.67 2.81 -0.38
CA VAL A 68 -6.82 2.76 -1.30
C VAL A 68 -6.65 1.65 -2.33
N TYR A 69 -5.44 1.49 -2.87
CA TYR A 69 -5.13 0.40 -3.79
C TYR A 69 -5.27 -0.98 -3.14
N GLY A 70 -4.77 -1.16 -1.91
CA GLY A 70 -4.93 -2.42 -1.17
C GLY A 70 -6.40 -2.76 -0.85
N VAL A 71 -7.23 -1.75 -0.55
CA VAL A 71 -8.68 -1.94 -0.37
C VAL A 71 -9.33 -2.36 -1.68
N LEU A 72 -8.97 -1.72 -2.80
CA LEU A 72 -9.46 -2.09 -4.12
C LEU A 72 -9.09 -3.53 -4.49
N ASP A 73 -7.83 -3.94 -4.23
CA ASP A 73 -7.37 -5.31 -4.46
C ASP A 73 -8.16 -6.34 -3.63
N GLN A 74 -8.42 -6.03 -2.36
CA GLN A 74 -9.25 -6.88 -1.50
C GLN A 74 -10.69 -7.02 -2.03
N LEU A 75 -11.29 -5.94 -2.54
CA LEU A 75 -12.64 -5.99 -3.12
C LEU A 75 -12.67 -6.86 -4.39
N ILE A 76 -11.66 -6.75 -5.26
CA ILE A 76 -11.51 -7.59 -6.45
C ILE A 76 -11.31 -9.07 -6.05
N GLY A 77 -10.47 -9.32 -5.04
CA GLY A 77 -10.24 -10.66 -4.50
C GLY A 77 -11.51 -11.30 -3.97
N LEU A 78 -12.27 -10.58 -3.14
CA LEU A 78 -13.55 -11.04 -2.59
C LEU A 78 -14.59 -11.30 -3.69
N TYR A 79 -14.74 -10.37 -4.63
CA TYR A 79 -15.65 -10.54 -5.78
C TYR A 79 -15.35 -11.85 -6.52
N SER A 80 -14.06 -12.10 -6.77
CA SER A 80 -13.65 -13.27 -7.52
C SER A 80 -13.83 -14.57 -6.72
N ILE A 81 -13.69 -14.53 -5.39
CA ILE A 81 -14.00 -15.67 -4.50
C ILE A 81 -15.49 -16.02 -4.59
N PHE A 82 -16.37 -15.02 -4.46
CA PHE A 82 -17.81 -15.23 -4.53
C PHE A 82 -18.25 -15.75 -5.89
N PHE A 83 -17.71 -15.21 -6.97
CA PHE A 83 -17.98 -15.69 -8.32
C PHE A 83 -17.54 -17.14 -8.54
N ALA A 84 -16.40 -17.55 -7.97
CA ALA A 84 -15.94 -18.93 -8.03
C ALA A 84 -16.86 -19.88 -7.25
N ILE A 85 -17.35 -19.44 -6.08
CA ILE A 85 -18.34 -20.19 -5.27
C ILE A 85 -19.63 -20.41 -6.05
N GLU A 86 -20.18 -19.35 -6.65
CA GLU A 86 -21.41 -19.44 -7.44
C GLU A 86 -21.28 -20.43 -8.61
N LYS A 87 -20.15 -20.42 -9.31
CA LYS A 87 -19.94 -21.28 -10.49
C LYS A 87 -19.66 -22.75 -10.17
N ALA A 88 -18.97 -23.04 -9.06
CA ALA A 88 -18.60 -24.41 -8.74
C ALA A 88 -19.67 -25.16 -7.94
N GLY A 89 -20.63 -24.44 -7.32
CA GLY A 89 -21.64 -25.04 -6.45
C GLY A 89 -21.04 -25.49 -5.12
N ASP A 90 -20.99 -26.79 -4.88
CA ASP A 90 -20.46 -27.35 -3.62
C ASP A 90 -18.94 -27.21 -3.51
N ILE A 91 -18.48 -26.13 -2.87
CA ILE A 91 -17.07 -25.93 -2.51
C ILE A 91 -16.88 -26.21 -1.02
N ASN A 92 -15.88 -27.03 -0.69
CA ASN A 92 -15.45 -27.22 0.69
C ASN A 92 -15.03 -25.88 1.33
N ALA A 93 -15.59 -25.56 2.50
CA ALA A 93 -15.30 -24.37 3.29
C ALA A 93 -13.79 -24.12 3.50
N ARG A 94 -12.98 -25.18 3.62
CA ARG A 94 -11.52 -25.07 3.74
C ARG A 94 -10.87 -24.30 2.58
N ILE A 95 -11.37 -24.51 1.37
CA ILE A 95 -10.84 -23.85 0.16
C ILE A 95 -11.20 -22.36 0.18
N VAL A 96 -12.44 -22.04 0.57
CA VAL A 96 -12.92 -20.66 0.69
C VAL A 96 -12.13 -19.90 1.75
N PHE A 97 -11.94 -20.47 2.94
CA PHE A 97 -11.14 -19.85 3.99
C PHE A 97 -9.69 -19.64 3.60
N GLN A 98 -9.10 -20.59 2.85
CA GLN A 98 -7.75 -20.43 2.34
C GLN A 98 -7.66 -19.27 1.35
N ALA A 99 -8.61 -19.16 0.42
CA ALA A 99 -8.66 -18.07 -0.56
C ALA A 99 -8.85 -16.70 0.12
N LEU A 100 -9.77 -16.61 1.07
CA LEU A 100 -10.00 -15.39 1.87
C LEU A 100 -8.74 -14.98 2.63
N LYS A 101 -8.09 -15.92 3.32
CA LYS A 101 -6.84 -15.64 4.04
C LYS A 101 -5.77 -15.07 3.11
N THR A 102 -5.61 -15.64 1.92
CA THR A 102 -4.61 -15.18 0.96
C THR A 102 -4.94 -13.82 0.35
N SER A 103 -6.22 -13.50 0.14
CA SER A 103 -6.62 -12.19 -0.42
C SER A 103 -6.35 -11.04 0.55
N MET A 104 -6.32 -11.31 1.86
CA MET A 104 -6.10 -10.27 2.88
C MET A 104 -4.64 -9.80 2.98
N ILE A 105 -3.67 -10.56 2.45
CA ILE A 105 -2.25 -10.24 2.62
C ILE A 105 -1.87 -8.91 1.94
N PRO A 106 -2.24 -8.63 0.67
CA PRO A 106 -2.00 -7.33 0.05
C PRO A 106 -2.60 -6.15 0.81
N LEU A 107 -3.81 -6.29 1.36
CA LEU A 107 -4.43 -5.23 2.18
C LEU A 107 -3.63 -4.96 3.46
N LEU A 108 -3.20 -6.00 4.17
CA LEU A 108 -2.34 -5.86 5.35
C LEU A 108 -1.02 -5.16 5.00
N TYR A 109 -0.43 -5.50 3.85
CA TYR A 109 0.78 -4.86 3.36
C TYR A 109 0.56 -3.38 3.01
N ALA A 110 -0.55 -3.04 2.35
CA ALA A 110 -0.94 -1.66 2.06
C ALA A 110 -1.15 -0.82 3.34
N ILE A 111 -1.81 -1.39 4.35
CA ILE A 111 -1.96 -0.77 5.67
C ILE A 111 -0.59 -0.50 6.31
N PHE A 112 0.32 -1.47 6.25
CA PHE A 112 1.68 -1.32 6.76
C PHE A 112 2.44 -0.17 6.06
N ILE A 113 2.31 -0.06 4.73
CA ILE A 113 2.91 1.05 3.96
C ILE A 113 2.31 2.39 4.40
N TYR A 114 1.00 2.47 4.58
CA TYR A 114 0.34 3.71 5.02
C TYR A 114 0.75 4.13 6.44
N LEU A 115 0.82 3.18 7.38
CA LEU A 115 1.31 3.46 8.73
C LEU A 115 2.75 3.97 8.72
N SER A 116 3.62 3.31 7.96
CA SER A 116 5.01 3.75 7.76
C SER A 116 5.06 5.16 7.17
N SER A 117 4.19 5.46 6.21
CA SER A 117 4.06 6.79 5.61
C SER A 117 3.73 7.88 6.62
N ILE A 118 2.75 7.63 7.49
CA ILE A 118 2.33 8.60 8.51
C ILE A 118 3.46 8.81 9.51
N LEU A 119 4.10 7.72 9.97
CA LEU A 119 5.22 7.80 10.90
C LEU A 119 6.36 8.65 10.34
N MET A 120 6.77 8.40 9.08
CA MET A 120 7.78 9.23 8.41
C MET A 120 7.37 10.70 8.31
N TRP A 121 6.10 10.97 7.96
CA TRP A 121 5.58 12.33 7.90
C TRP A 121 5.65 13.05 9.25
N ILE A 122 5.24 12.39 10.35
CA ILE A 122 5.26 12.95 11.70
C ILE A 122 6.69 13.28 12.12
N ILE A 123 7.62 12.33 11.94
CA ILE A 123 9.03 12.50 12.30
C ILE A 123 9.62 13.70 11.55
N LEU A 124 9.38 13.79 10.24
CA LEU A 124 9.90 14.88 9.41
C LEU A 124 9.26 16.25 9.71
N ASP A 125 7.95 16.30 9.97
CA ASP A 125 7.25 17.53 10.37
C ASP A 125 7.76 18.03 11.73
N PHE A 126 8.07 17.12 12.65
CA PHE A 126 8.66 17.45 13.95
C PHE A 126 10.07 18.04 13.81
N PHE A 127 10.97 17.38 13.05
CA PHE A 127 12.32 17.90 12.79
C PHE A 127 12.31 19.25 12.05
N LEU A 128 11.39 19.43 11.09
CA LEU A 128 11.18 20.71 10.41
C LEU A 128 10.83 21.83 11.37
N LYS A 129 9.91 21.58 12.31
CA LYS A 129 9.45 22.57 13.29
C LYS A 129 10.57 23.00 14.23
N ILE A 130 11.41 22.07 14.67
CA ILE A 130 12.56 22.39 15.54
C ILE A 130 13.54 23.29 14.79
N LYS A 131 13.98 22.89 13.59
CA LYS A 131 15.07 23.57 12.87
C LYS A 131 14.71 24.98 12.35
N MET A 132 13.43 25.32 12.26
CA MET A 132 12.97 26.59 11.67
C MET A 132 12.38 27.55 12.70
N LYS A 133 12.39 27.16 13.98
CA LYS A 133 12.07 28.04 15.12
C LYS A 133 13.34 28.73 15.67
N ASP A 134 14.52 28.21 15.30
CA ASP A 134 15.84 28.82 15.51
C ASP A 134 16.25 29.73 14.32
#